data_AF-A0A662SF95-F1
#
_entry.id   AF-A0A662SF95-F1
#
_cell.length_a   1.000
_cell.length_b   1.000
_cell.length_c   1.000
_cell.angle_alpha   90.00
_cell.angle_beta   90.00
_cell.angle_gamma   90.00
#
_symmetry.space_group_name_H-M   'P 1'
#
loop_
_entity.id
_entity.type
_entity.pdbx_description
1 polymer ?
#
loop_
_entity_poly.entity_id
_entity_poly.type
_entity_poly.pdbx_seq_one_letter_code
_entity_poly.pdbx_strand_id
1 'polypeptide(L)'
;MLIESEEPDIILVHFKQVDSMGHEFGPDSEEVYNAVRNVDGLIGKLIARLEAIGIADNTLIVLTADHGMASVSKPIPLRPMLYEKGFESYVVYDGRAAYIYLSEKDNPTDLLSFVRSVEGVESAIYGNYSLYHVPAPSDKTPDIFLTAKAGYFFTGKVTVRGQHGGVSLDDLRVPLIISGPTVPAGKAVWNASLVDVAPTICHILGIDPPAGCTGNVISNFTEPLPLEAKDKILEAEATIQEIGEKYNISLASNILDKAKSEMERGEYLDALKLASDSIEAAYLSMNASIAIEHAIDEIAKAKSEGRLIGIEDAEKLLSEAQDAYRLGDYEKAYLLANNATIIAAKAEKRGFISPFTLAVVGLMVVVIIVVIGEKVKKGM
;
A
#
# COMPACT_ATOMS: atom_id res chain seq x y z
N MET A 1 36.63 15.06 -1.79
CA MET A 1 35.24 15.08 -1.30
C MET A 1 35.06 13.74 -0.57
N LEU A 2 34.06 13.57 0.30
CA LEU A 2 34.06 12.47 1.29
C LEU A 2 34.09 11.07 0.64
N ILE A 3 33.47 10.93 -0.53
CA ILE A 3 33.40 9.69 -1.32
C ILE A 3 34.80 9.25 -1.77
N GLU A 4 35.63 10.18 -2.20
CA GLU A 4 36.97 9.89 -2.74
C GLU A 4 38.05 9.80 -1.66
N SER A 5 37.84 10.38 -0.48
CA SER A 5 38.80 10.29 0.62
C SER A 5 38.59 9.07 1.51
N GLU A 6 37.33 8.69 1.75
CA GLU A 6 36.98 7.62 2.69
C GLU A 6 36.59 6.31 1.99
N GLU A 7 36.30 6.34 0.68
CA GLU A 7 35.84 5.17 -0.10
C GLU A 7 34.77 4.32 0.63
N PRO A 8 33.65 4.93 1.10
CA PRO A 8 32.72 4.23 1.97
C PRO A 8 31.91 3.16 1.24
N ASP A 9 31.73 2.01 1.90
CA ASP A 9 30.84 0.95 1.42
C ASP A 9 29.37 1.36 1.51
N ILE A 10 28.98 2.26 2.43
CA ILE A 10 27.60 2.74 2.56
C ILE A 10 27.60 4.22 2.92
N ILE A 11 26.81 5.01 2.20
CA ILE A 11 26.54 6.42 2.48
C ILE A 11 25.05 6.56 2.73
N LEU A 12 24.63 7.25 3.78
CA LEU A 12 23.23 7.59 4.03
C LEU A 12 23.06 9.11 3.93
N VAL A 13 22.19 9.59 3.05
CA VAL A 13 21.95 11.03 2.82
C VAL A 13 20.51 11.38 3.11
N HIS A 14 20.28 12.24 4.11
CA HIS A 14 18.96 12.70 4.52
C HIS A 14 18.71 14.16 4.15
N PHE A 15 17.64 14.45 3.41
CA PHE A 15 17.24 15.80 2.99
C PHE A 15 16.01 16.28 3.77
N LYS A 16 16.24 17.11 4.80
CA LYS A 16 15.16 17.63 5.66
C LYS A 16 14.24 18.68 4.99
N GLN A 17 14.70 19.33 3.92
CA GLN A 17 14.10 20.58 3.45
C GLN A 17 12.61 20.48 3.12
N VAL A 18 12.18 19.37 2.50
CA VAL A 18 10.82 19.28 1.97
C VAL A 18 9.81 19.00 3.07
N ASP A 19 10.16 18.20 4.06
CA ASP A 19 9.38 18.05 5.28
C ASP A 19 9.18 19.42 5.97
N SER A 20 10.26 20.20 6.11
CA SER A 20 10.18 21.52 6.74
C SER A 20 9.27 22.47 5.97
N MET A 21 9.34 22.50 4.64
CA MET A 21 8.43 23.31 3.81
C MET A 21 6.99 22.78 3.85
N GLY A 22 6.80 21.47 3.91
CA GLY A 22 5.49 20.83 4.04
C GLY A 22 4.77 21.24 5.32
N HIS A 23 5.48 21.25 6.45
CA HIS A 23 4.93 21.73 7.71
C HIS A 23 4.54 23.22 7.67
N GLU A 24 5.44 24.07 7.18
CA GLU A 24 5.29 25.52 7.22
C GLU A 24 4.24 26.03 6.23
N PHE A 25 4.28 25.53 4.99
CA PHE A 25 3.50 26.07 3.88
C PHE A 25 2.35 25.16 3.43
N GLY A 26 2.39 23.87 3.77
CA GLY A 26 1.44 22.84 3.33
C GLY A 26 1.99 22.02 2.16
N PRO A 27 1.53 20.78 1.97
CA PRO A 27 2.11 19.83 1.01
C PRO A 27 1.99 20.27 -0.46
N ASP A 28 0.93 21.01 -0.82
CA ASP A 28 0.66 21.44 -2.20
C ASP A 28 1.21 22.86 -2.52
N SER A 29 2.14 23.37 -1.69
CA SER A 29 2.66 24.73 -1.81
C SER A 29 3.79 24.85 -2.84
N GLU A 30 3.96 26.04 -3.43
CA GLU A 30 5.10 26.32 -4.33
C GLU A 30 6.44 26.12 -3.62
N GLU A 31 6.51 26.41 -2.32
CA GLU A 31 7.67 26.19 -1.46
C GLU A 31 8.06 24.71 -1.40
N VAL A 32 7.09 23.81 -1.25
CA VAL A 32 7.34 22.36 -1.32
C VAL A 32 7.83 21.96 -2.72
N TYR A 33 7.18 22.41 -3.79
CA TYR A 33 7.64 22.11 -5.16
C TYR A 33 9.05 22.66 -5.45
N ASN A 34 9.40 23.83 -4.93
CA ASN A 34 10.74 24.40 -5.03
C ASN A 34 11.76 23.55 -4.24
N ALA A 35 11.39 23.09 -3.04
CA ALA A 35 12.24 22.23 -2.22
C ALA A 35 12.46 20.86 -2.89
N VAL A 36 11.43 20.26 -3.50
CA VAL A 36 11.54 19.02 -4.28
C VAL A 36 12.53 19.23 -5.43
N ARG A 37 12.39 20.30 -6.22
CA ARG A 37 13.32 20.63 -7.32
C ARG A 37 14.75 20.84 -6.84
N ASN A 38 14.94 21.45 -5.67
CA ASN A 38 16.27 21.62 -5.10
C ASN A 38 16.90 20.26 -4.71
N VAL A 39 16.12 19.40 -4.04
CA VAL A 39 16.58 18.04 -3.67
C VAL A 39 16.89 17.22 -4.91
N ASP A 40 16.03 17.25 -5.94
CA ASP A 40 16.28 16.63 -7.24
C ASP A 40 17.62 17.08 -7.85
N GLY A 41 17.89 18.39 -7.86
CA GLY A 41 19.18 18.92 -8.33
C GLY A 41 20.38 18.48 -7.49
N LEU A 42 20.20 18.22 -6.18
CA LEU A 42 21.25 17.68 -5.31
C LEU A 42 21.50 16.19 -5.59
N ILE A 43 20.45 15.39 -5.82
CA ILE A 43 20.57 14.00 -6.28
C ILE A 43 21.34 13.95 -7.60
N GLY A 44 20.96 14.78 -8.57
CA GLY A 44 21.62 14.84 -9.88
C GLY A 44 23.11 15.17 -9.78
N LYS A 45 23.50 16.07 -8.88
CA LYS A 45 24.93 16.36 -8.61
C LYS A 45 25.67 15.17 -8.02
N LEU A 46 25.04 14.40 -7.15
CA LEU A 46 25.64 13.18 -6.59
C LEU A 46 25.83 12.13 -7.68
N ILE A 47 24.79 11.85 -8.47
CA ILE A 47 24.85 10.87 -9.58
C ILE A 47 25.94 11.27 -10.58
N ALA A 48 25.97 12.53 -11.02
CA ALA A 48 27.00 13.04 -11.93
C ALA A 48 28.42 12.90 -11.34
N ARG A 49 28.57 12.98 -10.01
CA ARG A 49 29.87 12.75 -9.37
C ARG A 49 30.26 11.27 -9.40
N LEU A 50 29.32 10.35 -9.13
CA LEU A 50 29.55 8.91 -9.20
C LEU A 50 29.95 8.47 -10.62
N GLU A 51 29.32 9.06 -11.65
CA GLU A 51 29.67 8.88 -13.05
C GLU A 51 31.09 9.39 -13.33
N ALA A 52 31.41 10.60 -12.89
CA ALA A 52 32.71 11.23 -13.13
C ALA A 52 33.89 10.48 -12.51
N ILE A 53 33.67 9.73 -11.43
CA ILE A 53 34.68 8.87 -10.79
C ILE A 53 34.58 7.40 -11.22
N GLY A 54 33.65 7.06 -12.13
CA GLY A 54 33.56 5.76 -12.77
C GLY A 54 32.95 4.63 -11.92
N ILE A 55 32.13 4.96 -10.92
CA ILE A 55 31.52 3.96 -10.02
C ILE A 55 29.99 3.86 -10.15
N ALA A 56 29.36 4.73 -10.93
CA ALA A 56 27.89 4.76 -11.10
C ALA A 56 27.32 3.40 -11.53
N ASP A 57 27.91 2.75 -12.53
CA ASP A 57 27.47 1.45 -13.04
C ASP A 57 27.60 0.30 -12.04
N ASN A 58 28.29 0.52 -10.91
CA ASN A 58 28.47 -0.44 -9.83
C ASN A 58 27.93 0.12 -8.49
N THR A 59 27.01 1.08 -8.54
CA THR A 59 26.39 1.67 -7.35
C THR A 59 24.91 1.31 -7.30
N LEU A 60 24.45 0.78 -6.17
CA LEU A 60 23.03 0.70 -5.86
C LEU A 60 22.57 2.04 -5.27
N ILE A 61 21.60 2.67 -5.91
CA ILE A 61 20.92 3.88 -5.47
C ILE A 61 19.52 3.49 -5.02
N VAL A 62 19.25 3.66 -3.73
CA VAL A 62 17.90 3.52 -3.16
C VAL A 62 17.39 4.87 -2.71
N LEU A 63 16.16 5.13 -3.10
CA LEU A 63 15.46 6.38 -2.89
C LEU A 63 14.08 6.14 -2.28
N THR A 64 13.89 6.58 -1.03
CA THR A 64 12.60 6.49 -0.34
C THR A 64 12.39 7.64 0.67
N ALA A 65 11.29 7.60 1.43
CA ALA A 65 10.98 8.49 2.55
C ALA A 65 10.47 7.69 3.75
N ASP A 66 10.50 8.28 4.94
CA ASP A 66 9.92 7.72 6.16
C ASP A 66 8.40 7.93 6.24
N HIS A 67 7.89 9.06 5.74
CA HIS A 67 6.45 9.35 5.71
C HIS A 67 6.07 10.33 4.59
N GLY A 68 4.76 10.49 4.38
CA GLY A 68 4.16 11.53 3.55
C GLY A 68 3.85 12.81 4.35
N MET A 69 2.94 13.63 3.84
CA MET A 69 2.53 14.88 4.46
C MET A 69 1.07 15.18 4.13
N ALA A 70 0.22 15.34 5.14
CA ALA A 70 -1.18 15.68 4.95
C ALA A 70 -1.44 17.16 5.24
N SER A 71 -2.35 17.77 4.48
CA SER A 71 -2.83 19.12 4.75
C SER A 71 -3.63 19.17 6.06
N VAL A 72 -3.33 20.15 6.92
CA VAL A 72 -4.00 20.35 8.21
C VAL A 72 -4.31 21.81 8.48
N SER A 73 -5.40 22.06 9.21
CA SER A 73 -5.83 23.40 9.61
C SER A 73 -6.57 23.46 10.94
N LYS A 74 -6.98 22.31 11.49
CA LYS A 74 -7.83 22.23 12.68
C LYS A 74 -7.09 21.60 13.87
N PRO A 75 -6.60 22.40 14.82
CA PRO A 75 -5.86 21.88 15.97
C PRO A 75 -6.79 21.19 16.98
N ILE A 76 -6.33 20.08 17.56
CA ILE A 76 -6.95 19.38 18.69
C ILE A 76 -6.06 19.60 19.92
N PRO A 77 -6.42 20.53 20.83
CA PRO A 77 -5.66 20.80 22.05
C PRO A 77 -5.99 19.77 23.13
N LEU A 78 -5.60 18.51 22.92
CA LEU A 78 -6.09 17.38 23.72
C LEU A 78 -5.71 17.44 25.22
N ARG A 79 -4.52 17.94 25.57
CA ARG A 79 -4.04 18.00 26.97
C ARG A 79 -4.93 18.91 27.83
N PRO A 80 -5.21 20.17 27.46
CA PRO A 80 -6.12 21.00 28.24
C PRO A 80 -7.54 20.42 28.27
N MET A 81 -8.02 19.81 27.19
CA MET A 81 -9.33 19.13 27.17
C MET A 81 -9.41 17.97 28.18
N LEU A 82 -8.35 17.15 28.29
CA LEU A 82 -8.25 16.07 29.28
C LEU A 82 -8.18 16.62 30.71
N TYR A 83 -7.38 17.66 30.93
CA TYR A 83 -7.26 18.32 32.23
C TYR A 83 -8.59 18.90 32.74
N GLU A 84 -9.37 19.55 31.85
CA GLU A 84 -10.70 20.07 32.18
C GLU A 84 -11.70 18.97 32.58
N LYS A 85 -11.48 17.73 32.12
CA LYS A 85 -12.26 16.56 32.51
C LYS A 85 -11.71 15.83 33.74
N GLY A 86 -10.62 16.32 34.32
CA GLY A 86 -10.01 15.77 35.53
C GLY A 86 -9.07 14.59 35.29
N PHE A 87 -8.65 14.33 34.05
CA PHE A 87 -7.66 13.29 33.75
C PHE A 87 -6.23 13.81 34.02
N GLU A 88 -5.38 12.95 34.56
CA GLU A 88 -3.96 13.22 34.87
C GLU A 88 -3.00 12.53 33.88
N SER A 89 -3.53 11.94 32.81
CA SER A 89 -2.78 11.20 31.80
C SER A 89 -1.67 12.03 31.15
N TYR A 90 -0.53 11.38 30.88
CA TYR A 90 0.54 11.96 30.10
C TYR A 90 0.29 11.77 28.60
N VAL A 91 0.38 12.84 27.82
CA VAL A 91 0.09 12.81 26.39
C VAL A 91 1.31 13.22 25.59
N VAL A 92 1.71 12.45 24.59
CA VAL A 92 2.70 12.82 23.57
C VAL A 92 1.97 13.10 22.26
N TYR A 93 2.33 14.19 21.60
CA TYR A 93 1.80 14.52 20.28
C TYR A 93 2.78 14.13 19.21
N ASP A 94 2.28 13.50 18.16
CA ASP A 94 3.02 13.20 16.95
C ASP A 94 2.18 13.60 15.75
N GLY A 95 1.95 14.91 15.66
CA GLY A 95 1.20 15.50 14.56
C GLY A 95 -0.25 15.02 14.48
N ARG A 96 -0.54 14.15 13.52
CA ARG A 96 -1.85 13.53 13.29
C ARG A 96 -2.11 12.31 14.17
N ALA A 97 -1.16 11.94 15.01
CA ALA A 97 -1.35 10.99 16.10
C ALA A 97 -1.13 11.61 17.48
N ALA A 98 -1.70 10.94 18.49
CA ALA A 98 -1.38 11.21 19.89
C ALA A 98 -1.29 9.90 20.68
N TYR A 99 -0.36 9.89 21.62
CA TYR A 99 -0.08 8.77 22.50
C TYR A 99 -0.47 9.17 23.92
N ILE A 100 -1.36 8.43 24.56
CA ILE A 100 -1.79 8.67 25.93
C ILE A 100 -1.26 7.53 26.81
N TYR A 101 -0.60 7.93 27.90
CA TYR A 101 -0.13 7.08 28.98
C TYR A 101 -0.96 7.41 30.22
N LEU A 102 -1.69 6.42 30.74
CA LEU A 102 -2.60 6.57 31.85
C LEU A 102 -1.83 6.75 33.16
N SER A 103 -2.34 7.61 34.02
CA SER A 103 -1.95 7.65 35.42
C SER A 103 -2.77 6.63 36.22
N GLU A 104 -2.33 6.32 37.45
CA GLU A 104 -3.08 5.44 38.37
C GLU A 104 -4.48 5.96 38.73
N LYS A 105 -4.75 7.26 38.53
CA LYS A 105 -6.04 7.88 38.82
C LYS A 105 -7.00 7.88 37.63
N ASP A 106 -6.50 7.63 36.42
CA ASP A 106 -7.33 7.68 35.22
C ASP A 106 -8.16 6.40 35.10
N ASN A 107 -9.47 6.55 34.89
CA ASN A 107 -10.30 5.44 34.47
C ASN A 107 -10.18 5.25 32.94
N PRO A 108 -9.64 4.11 32.44
CA PRO A 108 -9.41 3.92 31.01
C PRO A 108 -10.70 3.99 30.17
N THR A 109 -11.82 3.50 30.70
CA THR A 109 -13.10 3.47 29.98
C THR A 109 -13.70 4.86 29.83
N ASP A 110 -13.62 5.67 30.90
CA ASP A 110 -14.11 7.04 30.87
C ASP A 110 -13.25 7.91 29.94
N LEU A 111 -11.92 7.77 30.01
CA LEU A 111 -10.99 8.49 29.14
C LEU A 111 -11.22 8.11 27.69
N LEU A 112 -11.31 6.81 27.38
CA LEU A 112 -11.54 6.32 26.02
C LEU A 112 -12.88 6.82 25.46
N SER A 113 -13.93 6.85 26.28
CA SER A 113 -15.24 7.39 25.90
C SER A 113 -15.17 8.89 25.61
N PHE A 114 -14.44 9.64 26.44
CA PHE A 114 -14.23 11.07 26.24
C PHE A 114 -13.46 11.36 24.95
N VAL A 115 -12.29 10.75 24.72
CA VAL A 115 -11.47 11.03 23.53
C VAL A 115 -12.18 10.65 22.22
N ARG A 116 -13.03 9.61 22.24
CA ARG A 116 -13.90 9.27 21.09
C ARG A 116 -14.96 10.32 20.78
N SER A 117 -15.35 11.12 21.77
CA SER A 117 -16.30 12.22 21.60
C SER A 117 -15.65 13.52 21.12
N VAL A 118 -14.31 13.62 21.17
CA VAL A 118 -13.58 14.82 20.76
C VAL A 118 -13.67 14.99 19.25
N GLU A 119 -14.13 16.16 18.81
CA GLU A 119 -14.17 16.50 17.40
C GLU A 119 -12.77 16.42 16.77
N GLY A 120 -12.68 15.77 15.61
CA GLY A 120 -11.42 15.61 14.89
C GLY A 120 -10.64 14.35 15.24
N VAL A 121 -10.99 13.63 16.30
CA VAL A 121 -10.46 12.28 16.54
C VAL A 121 -11.13 11.30 15.56
N GLU A 122 -10.31 10.53 14.86
CA GLU A 122 -10.76 9.49 13.93
C GLU A 122 -10.83 8.14 14.62
N SER A 123 -9.74 7.72 15.28
CA SER A 123 -9.68 6.46 16.00
C SER A 123 -9.06 6.64 17.37
N ALA A 124 -9.51 5.80 18.32
CA ALA A 124 -8.95 5.66 19.64
C ALA A 124 -8.82 4.18 19.99
N ILE A 125 -7.58 3.70 20.00
CA ILE A 125 -7.20 2.29 20.13
C ILE A 125 -6.62 2.07 21.52
N TYR A 126 -7.17 1.08 22.22
CA TYR A 126 -6.76 0.70 23.58
C TYR A 126 -6.29 -0.75 23.56
N GLY A 127 -5.01 -0.99 23.88
CA GLY A 127 -4.45 -2.32 24.12
C GLY A 127 -4.41 -3.30 22.94
N ASN A 128 -4.89 -2.94 21.74
CA ASN A 128 -4.80 -3.77 20.53
C ASN A 128 -4.11 -3.05 19.37
N TYR A 129 -2.78 -3.11 19.35
CA TYR A 129 -1.97 -2.37 18.38
C TYR A 129 -1.52 -3.17 17.15
N SER A 130 -1.92 -4.45 17.09
CA SER A 130 -1.54 -5.35 15.98
C SER A 130 -2.02 -4.83 14.61
N LEU A 131 -3.12 -4.07 14.58
CA LEU A 131 -3.67 -3.41 13.39
C LEU A 131 -2.81 -2.26 12.83
N TYR A 132 -1.80 -1.79 13.57
CA TYR A 132 -1.00 -0.61 13.20
C TYR A 132 0.51 -0.87 13.26
N HIS A 133 0.94 -2.15 13.29
CA HIS A 133 2.34 -2.54 13.39
C HIS A 133 3.11 -1.92 14.58
N VAL A 134 2.41 -1.47 15.62
CA VAL A 134 3.07 -1.01 16.84
C VAL A 134 3.64 -2.24 17.57
N PRO A 135 4.87 -2.17 18.07
CA PRO A 135 5.50 -3.27 18.78
C PRO A 135 4.65 -3.79 19.95
N ALA A 136 4.95 -5.03 20.37
CA ALA A 136 4.35 -5.64 21.55
C ALA A 136 4.37 -4.69 22.77
N PRO A 137 3.40 -4.78 23.68
CA PRO A 137 3.31 -3.90 24.84
C PRO A 137 4.64 -3.79 25.60
N SER A 138 5.09 -2.55 25.80
CA SER A 138 6.26 -2.18 26.59
C SER A 138 5.95 -0.93 27.39
N ASP A 139 6.86 -0.52 28.28
CA ASP A 139 6.79 0.76 28.99
C ASP A 139 6.81 1.99 28.05
N LYS A 140 7.17 1.79 26.78
CA LYS A 140 7.15 2.81 25.72
C LYS A 140 5.89 2.76 24.86
N THR A 141 5.13 1.67 24.90
CA THR A 141 3.88 1.54 24.15
C THR A 141 2.80 2.34 24.89
N PRO A 142 2.04 3.22 24.22
CA PRO A 142 0.97 3.96 24.88
C PRO A 142 -0.11 3.03 25.42
N ASP A 143 -0.93 3.52 26.34
CA ASP A 143 -2.17 2.85 26.74
C ASP A 143 -3.30 3.12 25.73
N ILE A 144 -3.35 4.35 25.20
CA ILE A 144 -4.30 4.73 24.14
C ILE A 144 -3.54 5.41 23.00
N PHE A 145 -3.71 4.88 21.79
CA PHE A 145 -3.23 5.49 20.55
C PHE A 145 -4.39 6.17 19.82
N LEU A 146 -4.21 7.42 19.46
CA LEU A 146 -5.19 8.22 18.74
C LEU A 146 -4.71 8.58 17.34
N THR A 147 -5.65 8.63 16.40
CA THR A 147 -5.42 9.20 15.06
C THR A 147 -6.42 10.32 14.79
N ALA A 148 -6.00 11.32 14.01
CA ALA A 148 -6.82 12.47 13.65
C ALA A 148 -7.49 12.30 12.27
N LYS A 149 -8.70 12.86 12.15
CA LYS A 149 -9.43 13.03 10.89
C LYS A 149 -8.64 13.87 9.90
N ALA A 150 -8.94 13.72 8.61
CA ALA A 150 -8.41 14.61 7.58
C ALA A 150 -8.61 16.09 7.94
N GLY A 151 -7.55 16.89 7.82
CA GLY A 151 -7.53 18.30 8.17
C GLY A 151 -7.30 18.62 9.65
N TYR A 152 -7.36 17.63 10.54
CA TYR A 152 -7.11 17.79 11.98
C TYR A 152 -5.71 17.30 12.39
N PHE A 153 -5.19 17.82 13.50
CA PHE A 153 -3.93 17.40 14.11
C PHE A 153 -3.91 17.70 15.61
N PHE A 154 -3.18 16.92 16.39
CA PHE A 154 -3.00 17.15 17.82
C PHE A 154 -1.88 18.16 18.06
N THR A 155 -2.10 19.13 18.94
CA THR A 155 -1.10 20.17 19.21
C THR A 155 -1.27 20.79 20.58
N GLY A 156 -0.16 21.33 21.11
CA GLY A 156 -0.19 22.16 22.30
C GLY A 156 -0.37 23.65 21.99
N LYS A 157 0.32 24.18 20.97
CA LYS A 157 0.45 25.64 20.74
C LYS A 157 0.83 26.06 19.30
N VAL A 158 1.01 25.14 18.36
CA VAL A 158 1.58 25.44 17.03
C VAL A 158 0.52 25.32 15.95
N THR A 159 0.44 26.34 15.08
CA THR A 159 -0.29 26.30 13.81
C THR A 159 0.69 25.90 12.70
N VAL A 160 0.44 24.76 12.07
CA VAL A 160 1.13 24.28 10.87
C VAL A 160 0.10 24.12 9.75
N ARG A 161 0.56 24.05 8.50
CA ARG A 161 -0.29 23.82 7.32
C ARG A 161 -0.19 22.39 6.79
N GLY A 162 0.91 21.71 7.09
CA GLY A 162 1.09 20.28 6.85
C GLY A 162 1.48 19.53 8.13
N GLN A 163 1.02 18.29 8.25
CA GLN A 163 1.41 17.40 9.33
C GLN A 163 1.27 15.92 8.93
N HIS A 164 2.03 15.04 9.58
CA HIS A 164 2.04 13.60 9.37
C HIS A 164 1.89 12.86 10.72
N GLY A 165 2.17 11.55 10.75
CA GLY A 165 2.06 10.69 11.94
C GLY A 165 0.71 9.95 12.07
N GLY A 166 -0.23 10.22 11.16
CA GLY A 166 -1.49 9.52 11.07
C GLY A 166 -1.39 8.20 10.29
N VAL A 167 -2.55 7.67 9.92
CA VAL A 167 -2.69 6.39 9.19
C VAL A 167 -3.35 6.56 7.82
N SER A 168 -3.47 7.81 7.35
CA SER A 168 -4.04 8.08 6.03
C SER A 168 -3.01 7.80 4.93
N LEU A 169 -3.46 7.66 3.68
CA LEU A 169 -2.53 7.49 2.56
C LEU A 169 -1.60 8.70 2.39
N ASP A 170 -2.05 9.90 2.76
CA ASP A 170 -1.21 11.10 2.75
C ASP A 170 -0.08 11.01 3.79
N ASP A 171 -0.28 10.27 4.89
CA ASP A 171 0.75 10.02 5.91
C ASP A 171 1.69 8.86 5.52
N LEU A 172 1.12 7.80 4.94
CA LEU A 172 1.82 6.51 4.80
C LEU A 172 2.46 6.29 3.43
N ARG A 173 2.00 6.97 2.38
CA ARG A 173 2.50 6.73 1.02
C ARG A 173 3.75 7.54 0.74
N VAL A 174 4.83 6.83 0.45
CA VAL A 174 6.16 7.38 0.19
C VAL A 174 6.67 6.91 -1.18
N PRO A 175 7.62 7.61 -1.80
CA PRO A 175 8.29 7.06 -2.98
C PRO A 175 9.12 5.83 -2.62
N LEU A 176 9.30 4.96 -3.61
CA LEU A 176 10.38 3.99 -3.61
C LEU A 176 10.94 3.89 -5.04
N ILE A 177 12.19 4.30 -5.21
CA ILE A 177 12.95 4.14 -6.45
C ILE A 177 14.22 3.38 -6.09
N ILE A 178 14.50 2.31 -6.83
CA ILE A 178 15.72 1.54 -6.73
C ILE A 178 16.36 1.52 -8.12
N SER A 179 17.65 1.82 -8.20
CA SER A 179 18.43 1.81 -9.44
C SER A 179 19.81 1.24 -9.16
N GLY A 180 20.28 0.31 -10.00
CA GLY A 180 21.58 -0.31 -9.80
C GLY A 180 21.85 -1.44 -10.80
N PRO A 181 23.01 -2.10 -10.68
CA PRO A 181 23.55 -3.03 -11.70
C PRO A 181 22.65 -4.25 -11.98
N THR A 182 21.95 -4.74 -10.96
CA THR A 182 21.10 -5.94 -11.00
C THR A 182 19.61 -5.60 -10.91
N VAL A 183 19.27 -4.31 -10.94
CA VAL A 183 17.89 -3.83 -10.79
C VAL A 183 17.29 -3.64 -12.18
N PRO A 184 16.21 -4.37 -12.54
CA PRO A 184 15.63 -4.25 -13.87
C PRO A 184 15.09 -2.84 -14.16
N ALA A 185 15.49 -2.27 -15.29
CA ALA A 185 15.04 -0.93 -15.70
C ALA A 185 13.54 -0.89 -16.04
N GLY A 186 12.87 0.20 -15.66
CA GLY A 186 11.48 0.48 -16.05
C GLY A 186 10.41 -0.40 -15.38
N LYS A 187 10.78 -1.19 -14.36
CA LYS A 187 9.80 -1.95 -13.58
C LYS A 187 9.14 -1.06 -12.53
N ALA A 188 7.81 -1.15 -12.47
CA ALA A 188 7.02 -0.57 -11.40
C ALA A 188 6.68 -1.65 -10.36
N VAL A 189 6.58 -1.22 -9.11
CA VAL A 189 6.15 -2.07 -7.99
C VAL A 189 4.87 -1.52 -7.42
N TRP A 190 3.93 -2.43 -7.18
CA TRP A 190 2.71 -2.14 -6.45
C TRP A 190 2.76 -2.94 -5.15
N ASN A 191 2.32 -2.34 -4.04
CA ASN A 191 2.25 -2.96 -2.72
C ASN A 191 3.58 -3.26 -2.00
N ALA A 192 4.65 -2.48 -2.25
CA ALA A 192 5.82 -2.49 -1.37
C ALA A 192 5.54 -1.72 -0.07
N SER A 193 6.05 -2.22 1.05
CA SER A 193 6.05 -1.55 2.36
C SER A 193 7.46 -1.09 2.73
N LEU A 194 7.57 -0.10 3.62
CA LEU A 194 8.87 0.38 4.10
C LEU A 194 9.70 -0.71 4.77
N VAL A 195 9.05 -1.67 5.44
CA VAL A 195 9.74 -2.80 6.08
C VAL A 195 10.42 -3.73 5.07
N ASP A 196 10.03 -3.68 3.79
CA ASP A 196 10.56 -4.51 2.70
C ASP A 196 11.86 -3.93 2.11
N VAL A 197 12.16 -2.65 2.36
CA VAL A 197 13.32 -1.97 1.75
C VAL A 197 14.64 -2.58 2.22
N ALA A 198 14.81 -2.75 3.54
CA ALA A 198 16.04 -3.31 4.10
C ALA A 198 16.35 -4.75 3.62
N PRO A 199 15.42 -5.73 3.69
CA PRO A 199 15.69 -7.06 3.16
C PRO A 199 15.91 -7.07 1.64
N THR A 200 15.26 -6.19 0.88
CA THR A 200 15.51 -6.03 -0.56
C THR A 200 16.93 -5.55 -0.85
N ILE A 201 17.42 -4.54 -0.13
CA ILE A 201 18.80 -4.06 -0.26
C ILE A 201 19.78 -5.20 0.08
N CYS A 202 19.56 -5.90 1.19
CA CYS A 202 20.43 -6.99 1.61
C CYS A 202 20.48 -8.10 0.55
N HIS A 203 19.32 -8.46 -0.02
CA HIS A 203 19.24 -9.43 -1.11
C HIS A 203 20.03 -8.99 -2.35
N ILE A 204 19.86 -7.74 -2.80
CA ILE A 204 20.59 -7.19 -3.96
C ILE A 204 22.10 -7.22 -3.74
N LEU A 205 22.55 -6.97 -2.51
CA LEU A 205 23.96 -6.98 -2.13
C LEU A 205 24.52 -8.39 -1.83
N GLY A 206 23.66 -9.42 -1.79
CA GLY A 206 24.07 -10.78 -1.44
C GLY A 206 24.50 -10.93 0.03
N ILE A 207 23.94 -10.14 0.94
CA ILE A 207 24.21 -10.21 2.39
C ILE A 207 22.97 -10.63 3.17
N ASP A 208 23.18 -11.21 4.35
CA ASP A 208 22.07 -11.59 5.23
C ASP A 208 21.38 -10.34 5.81
N PRO A 209 20.03 -10.28 5.78
CA PRO A 209 19.32 -9.19 6.43
C PRO A 209 19.49 -9.24 7.95
N PRO A 210 19.48 -8.09 8.63
CA PRO A 210 19.44 -8.04 10.09
C PRO A 210 18.30 -8.87 10.66
N ALA A 211 18.54 -9.59 11.76
CA ALA A 211 17.56 -10.50 12.36
C ALA A 211 16.22 -9.85 12.78
N GLY A 212 16.18 -8.53 12.91
CA GLY A 212 14.97 -7.76 13.23
C GLY A 212 14.13 -7.33 12.01
N CYS A 213 14.56 -7.66 10.78
CA CYS A 213 13.78 -7.37 9.59
C CYS A 213 12.47 -8.18 9.59
N THR A 214 11.35 -7.49 9.36
CA THR A 214 10.01 -8.09 9.31
C THR A 214 9.36 -8.04 7.92
N GLY A 215 9.98 -7.35 6.96
CA GLY A 215 9.50 -7.27 5.58
C GLY A 215 10.04 -8.40 4.69
N ASN A 216 9.56 -8.42 3.45
CA ASN A 216 9.94 -9.39 2.42
C ASN A 216 10.81 -8.73 1.34
N VAL A 217 11.52 -9.55 0.56
CA VAL A 217 12.23 -9.04 -0.62
C VAL A 217 11.21 -8.61 -1.68
N ILE A 218 11.38 -7.41 -2.22
CA ILE A 218 10.55 -6.88 -3.30
C ILE A 218 11.04 -7.51 -4.61
N SER A 219 10.39 -8.60 -5.00
CA SER A 219 10.78 -9.42 -6.16
C SER A 219 10.82 -8.66 -7.48
N ASN A 220 10.06 -7.57 -7.63
CA ASN A 220 10.09 -6.74 -8.84
C ASN A 220 11.41 -5.96 -9.04
N PHE A 221 12.22 -5.79 -7.99
CA PHE A 221 13.53 -5.12 -8.04
C PHE A 221 14.72 -6.09 -8.10
N THR A 222 14.45 -7.39 -8.15
CA THR A 222 15.44 -8.47 -8.16
C THR A 222 15.10 -9.43 -9.29
N GLU A 223 16.09 -10.04 -9.95
CA GLU A 223 15.75 -11.22 -10.75
C GLU A 223 15.41 -12.38 -9.81
N PRO A 224 14.25 -13.02 -9.93
CA PRO A 224 13.89 -14.14 -9.08
C PRO A 224 14.80 -15.33 -9.38
N LEU A 225 15.14 -16.07 -8.32
CA LEU A 225 15.98 -17.25 -8.47
C LEU A 225 15.23 -18.34 -9.25
N PRO A 226 15.95 -19.23 -9.98
CA PRO A 226 15.33 -20.33 -10.71
C PRO A 226 14.40 -21.19 -9.84
N LEU A 227 14.75 -21.35 -8.56
CA LEU A 227 13.96 -22.14 -7.61
C LEU A 227 12.61 -21.48 -7.30
N GLU A 228 12.58 -20.15 -7.16
CA GLU A 228 11.36 -19.39 -6.86
C GLU A 228 10.37 -19.44 -8.03
N ALA A 229 10.86 -19.25 -9.26
CA ALA A 229 10.03 -19.38 -10.46
C ALA A 229 9.45 -20.81 -10.59
N LYS A 230 10.26 -21.83 -10.26
CA LYS A 230 9.82 -23.23 -10.28
C LYS A 230 8.73 -23.51 -9.25
N ASP A 231 8.90 -23.04 -8.02
CA ASP A 231 7.93 -23.26 -6.94
C ASP A 231 6.59 -22.60 -7.28
N LYS A 232 6.61 -21.39 -7.86
CA LYS A 232 5.38 -20.71 -8.31
C LYS A 232 4.69 -21.45 -9.46
N ILE A 233 5.43 -22.06 -10.38
CA ILE A 233 4.85 -22.91 -11.44
C ILE A 233 4.14 -24.13 -10.81
N LEU A 234 4.74 -24.77 -9.81
CA LEU A 234 4.12 -25.89 -9.11
C LEU A 234 2.83 -25.48 -8.36
N GLU A 235 2.84 -24.31 -7.72
CA GLU A 235 1.65 -23.72 -7.10
C GLU A 235 0.54 -23.46 -8.13
N ALA A 236 0.90 -22.92 -9.29
CA ALA A 236 -0.03 -22.66 -10.38
C ALA A 236 -0.64 -23.94 -10.95
N GLU A 237 0.16 -24.98 -11.14
CA GLU A 237 -0.30 -26.32 -11.56
C GLU A 237 -1.34 -26.88 -10.57
N ALA A 238 -1.04 -26.86 -9.27
CA ALA A 238 -1.94 -27.36 -8.25
C ALA A 238 -3.25 -26.58 -8.20
N THR A 239 -3.17 -25.24 -8.27
CA THR A 239 -4.36 -24.36 -8.21
C THR A 239 -5.26 -24.56 -9.42
N ILE A 240 -4.68 -24.63 -10.63
CA ILE A 240 -5.43 -24.84 -11.87
C ILE A 240 -6.07 -26.23 -11.88
N GLN A 241 -5.38 -27.25 -11.35
CA GLN A 241 -5.94 -28.58 -11.21
C GLN A 241 -7.18 -28.58 -10.28
N GLU A 242 -7.07 -27.95 -9.12
CA GLU A 242 -8.18 -27.88 -8.14
C GLU A 242 -9.39 -27.12 -8.69
N ILE A 243 -9.18 -25.90 -9.21
CA ILE A 243 -10.27 -25.07 -9.75
C ILE A 243 -10.87 -25.70 -11.02
N GLY A 244 -10.03 -26.36 -11.82
CA GLY A 244 -10.41 -27.01 -13.07
C GLY A 244 -11.39 -28.18 -12.91
N GLU A 245 -11.59 -28.70 -11.71
CA GLU A 245 -12.60 -29.72 -11.44
C GLU A 245 -14.02 -29.23 -11.71
N LYS A 246 -14.26 -27.92 -11.55
CA LYS A 246 -15.61 -27.33 -11.60
C LYS A 246 -15.73 -26.12 -12.53
N TYR A 247 -14.64 -25.39 -12.78
CA TYR A 247 -14.66 -24.11 -13.47
C TYR A 247 -13.82 -24.12 -14.76
N ASN A 248 -14.05 -23.15 -15.65
CA ASN A 248 -13.31 -23.09 -16.91
C ASN A 248 -11.90 -22.53 -16.66
N ILE A 249 -10.88 -23.32 -16.95
CA ILE A 249 -9.46 -22.98 -16.72
C ILE A 249 -8.67 -22.78 -18.01
N SER A 250 -9.34 -22.57 -19.16
CA SER A 250 -8.68 -22.50 -20.46
C SER A 250 -7.68 -21.33 -20.56
N LEU A 251 -8.07 -20.15 -20.08
CA LEU A 251 -7.18 -18.98 -20.07
C LEU A 251 -5.99 -19.21 -19.12
N ALA A 252 -6.26 -19.67 -17.90
CA ALA A 252 -5.24 -19.95 -16.90
C ALA A 252 -4.21 -20.97 -17.42
N SER A 253 -4.67 -22.07 -18.03
CA SER A 253 -3.79 -23.10 -18.59
C SER A 253 -2.89 -22.56 -19.70
N ASN A 254 -3.44 -21.75 -20.61
CA ASN A 254 -2.66 -21.12 -21.68
C ASN A 254 -1.58 -20.17 -21.15
N ILE A 255 -1.84 -19.48 -20.04
CA ILE A 255 -0.85 -18.59 -19.40
C ILE A 255 0.22 -19.45 -18.70
N LEU A 256 -0.17 -20.52 -18.01
CA LEU A 256 0.76 -21.44 -17.35
C LEU A 256 1.71 -22.12 -18.36
N ASP A 257 1.23 -22.50 -19.54
CA ASP A 257 2.08 -23.06 -20.60
C ASP A 257 3.16 -22.07 -21.08
N LYS A 258 2.82 -20.77 -21.14
CA LYS A 258 3.80 -19.72 -21.41
C LYS A 258 4.80 -19.59 -20.27
N ALA A 259 4.34 -19.65 -19.01
CA ALA A 259 5.22 -19.61 -17.83
C ALA A 259 6.28 -20.71 -17.89
N LYS A 260 5.88 -21.95 -18.21
CA LYS A 260 6.78 -23.09 -18.40
C LYS A 260 7.77 -22.86 -19.55
N SER A 261 7.31 -22.26 -20.64
CA SER A 261 8.15 -21.94 -21.80
C SER A 261 9.19 -20.85 -21.51
N GLU A 262 8.87 -19.86 -20.66
CA GLU A 262 9.86 -18.86 -20.20
C GLU A 262 10.85 -19.46 -19.21
N MET A 263 10.39 -20.37 -18.35
CA MET A 263 11.23 -21.11 -17.41
C MET A 263 12.33 -21.92 -18.13
N GLU A 264 11.97 -22.59 -19.24
CA GLU A 264 12.93 -23.34 -20.07
C GLU A 264 13.96 -22.43 -20.77
N ARG A 265 13.59 -21.17 -21.04
CA ARG A 265 14.47 -20.16 -21.67
C ARG A 265 15.40 -19.47 -20.66
N GLY A 266 15.23 -19.71 -19.37
CA GLY A 266 15.97 -19.03 -18.31
C GLY A 266 15.43 -17.64 -17.97
N GLU A 267 14.26 -17.27 -18.50
CA GLU A 267 13.61 -15.98 -18.25
C GLU A 267 12.76 -16.08 -16.96
N TYR A 268 13.43 -16.22 -15.82
CA TYR A 268 12.80 -16.59 -14.54
C TYR A 268 11.78 -15.56 -14.04
N LEU A 269 11.99 -14.27 -14.32
CA LEU A 269 11.03 -13.22 -13.96
C LEU A 269 9.72 -13.34 -14.76
N ASP A 270 9.83 -13.59 -16.06
CA ASP A 270 8.65 -13.74 -16.92
C ASP A 270 7.92 -15.05 -16.62
N ALA A 271 8.66 -16.12 -16.32
CA ALA A 271 8.11 -17.37 -15.82
C ALA A 271 7.33 -17.19 -14.51
N LEU A 272 7.91 -16.52 -13.51
CA LEU A 272 7.28 -16.24 -12.23
C LEU A 272 6.00 -15.42 -12.39
N LYS A 273 6.06 -14.38 -13.23
CA LYS A 273 4.92 -13.51 -13.50
C LYS A 273 3.79 -14.26 -14.17
N LEU A 274 4.07 -14.98 -15.26
CA LEU A 274 3.05 -15.75 -15.99
C LEU A 274 2.44 -16.84 -15.11
N ALA A 275 3.23 -17.50 -14.26
CA ALA A 275 2.69 -18.47 -13.30
C ALA A 275 1.70 -17.80 -12.32
N SER A 276 2.01 -16.60 -11.82
CA SER A 276 1.10 -15.83 -10.95
C SER A 276 -0.16 -15.37 -11.70
N ASP A 277 -0.02 -14.82 -12.90
CA ASP A 277 -1.13 -14.40 -13.76
C ASP A 277 -2.07 -15.58 -14.08
N SER A 278 -1.53 -16.80 -14.20
CA SER A 278 -2.32 -18.01 -14.43
C SER A 278 -3.19 -18.41 -13.23
N ILE A 279 -2.66 -18.24 -12.01
CA ILE A 279 -3.40 -18.46 -10.76
C ILE A 279 -4.55 -17.45 -10.65
N GLU A 280 -4.26 -16.18 -10.89
CA GLU A 280 -5.27 -15.11 -10.86
C GLU A 280 -6.38 -15.37 -11.86
N ALA A 281 -6.04 -15.76 -13.10
CA ALA A 281 -7.01 -16.10 -14.13
C ALA A 281 -7.92 -17.28 -13.72
N ALA A 282 -7.39 -18.27 -13.00
CA ALA A 282 -8.17 -19.40 -12.50
C ALA A 282 -9.19 -18.95 -11.43
N TYR A 283 -8.76 -18.15 -10.45
CA TYR A 283 -9.65 -17.61 -9.43
C TYR A 283 -10.69 -16.65 -10.00
N LEU A 284 -10.31 -15.83 -10.99
CA LEU A 284 -11.23 -14.91 -11.63
C LEU A 284 -12.35 -15.65 -12.38
N SER A 285 -12.00 -16.74 -13.08
CA SER A 285 -13.00 -17.63 -13.69
C SER A 285 -13.94 -18.23 -12.65
N MET A 286 -13.40 -18.79 -11.55
CA MET A 286 -14.22 -19.32 -10.45
C MET A 286 -15.18 -18.26 -9.89
N ASN A 287 -14.66 -17.07 -9.56
CA ASN A 287 -15.43 -15.98 -8.97
C ASN A 287 -16.51 -15.45 -9.93
N ALA A 288 -16.20 -15.32 -11.22
CA ALA A 288 -17.16 -14.92 -12.23
C ALA A 288 -18.31 -15.94 -12.35
N SER A 289 -17.99 -17.24 -12.34
CA SER A 289 -19.00 -18.31 -12.36
C SER A 289 -19.91 -18.26 -11.14
N ILE A 290 -19.35 -18.09 -9.94
CA ILE A 290 -20.11 -17.98 -8.68
C ILE A 290 -21.00 -16.72 -8.70
N ALA A 291 -20.47 -15.58 -9.17
CA ALA A 291 -21.23 -14.35 -9.26
C ALA A 291 -22.42 -14.48 -10.23
N ILE A 292 -22.24 -15.17 -11.35
CA ILE A 292 -23.32 -15.47 -12.31
C ILE A 292 -24.40 -16.33 -11.66
N GLU A 293 -24.03 -17.39 -10.93
CA GLU A 293 -24.98 -18.23 -10.18
C GLU A 293 -25.77 -17.41 -9.17
N HIS A 294 -25.08 -16.55 -8.41
CA HIS A 294 -25.74 -15.70 -7.41
C HIS A 294 -26.68 -14.65 -8.05
N ALA A 295 -26.30 -14.07 -9.19
CA ALA A 295 -27.16 -13.16 -9.94
C ALA A 295 -28.43 -13.87 -10.45
N ILE A 296 -28.31 -15.11 -10.94
CA ILE A 296 -29.46 -15.94 -11.33
C ILE A 296 -30.42 -16.11 -10.14
N ASP A 297 -29.89 -16.50 -8.99
CA ASP A 297 -30.68 -16.76 -7.78
C ASP A 297 -31.39 -15.50 -7.26
N GLU A 298 -30.69 -14.36 -7.20
CA GLU A 298 -31.26 -13.11 -6.68
C GLU A 298 -32.32 -12.53 -7.65
N ILE A 299 -32.12 -12.65 -8.96
CA ILE A 299 -33.15 -12.29 -9.96
C ILE A 299 -34.38 -13.17 -9.80
N ALA A 300 -34.20 -14.50 -9.66
CA ALA A 300 -35.31 -15.43 -9.46
C ALA A 300 -36.08 -15.13 -8.17
N LYS A 301 -35.37 -14.83 -7.09
CA LYS A 301 -35.97 -14.42 -5.80
C LYS A 301 -36.76 -13.11 -5.93
N ALA A 302 -36.17 -12.07 -6.52
CA ALA A 302 -36.85 -10.78 -6.70
C ALA A 302 -38.16 -10.91 -7.50
N LYS A 303 -38.14 -11.73 -8.56
CA LYS A 303 -39.35 -12.08 -9.32
C LYS A 303 -40.40 -12.78 -8.47
N SER A 304 -40.00 -13.77 -7.66
CA SER A 304 -40.91 -14.51 -6.77
C SER A 304 -41.56 -13.62 -5.70
N GLU A 305 -40.84 -12.58 -5.26
CA GLU A 305 -41.31 -11.61 -4.26
C GLU A 305 -42.15 -10.47 -4.86
N GLY A 306 -42.30 -10.41 -6.19
CA GLY A 306 -43.05 -9.37 -6.91
C GLY A 306 -42.31 -8.04 -7.05
N ARG A 307 -40.98 -8.03 -6.90
CA ARG A 307 -40.10 -6.86 -7.09
C ARG A 307 -39.70 -6.77 -8.55
N LEU A 308 -40.54 -6.12 -9.38
CA LEU A 308 -40.41 -6.17 -10.85
C LEU A 308 -39.75 -4.93 -11.47
N ILE A 309 -39.65 -3.80 -10.76
CA ILE A 309 -39.04 -2.58 -11.31
C ILE A 309 -37.51 -2.73 -11.29
N GLY A 310 -36.87 -2.60 -12.45
CA GLY A 310 -35.41 -2.71 -12.61
C GLY A 310 -34.90 -4.13 -12.89
N ILE A 311 -35.78 -5.15 -12.88
CA ILE A 311 -35.37 -6.54 -13.14
C ILE A 311 -34.94 -6.77 -14.59
N GLU A 312 -35.56 -6.08 -15.56
CA GLU A 312 -35.17 -6.19 -16.98
C GLU A 312 -33.71 -5.74 -17.20
N ASP A 313 -33.26 -4.71 -16.47
CA ASP A 313 -31.86 -4.25 -16.50
C ASP A 313 -30.91 -5.27 -15.87
N ALA A 314 -31.32 -5.89 -14.75
CA ALA A 314 -30.56 -6.96 -14.12
C ALA A 314 -30.43 -8.19 -15.03
N GLU A 315 -31.50 -8.59 -15.71
CA GLU A 315 -31.49 -9.72 -16.67
C GLU A 315 -30.60 -9.44 -17.88
N LYS A 316 -30.63 -8.20 -18.38
CA LYS A 316 -29.74 -7.78 -19.47
C LYS A 316 -28.28 -7.89 -19.05
N LEU A 317 -27.92 -7.36 -17.89
CA LEU A 317 -26.55 -7.46 -17.36
C LEU A 317 -26.12 -8.91 -17.11
N LEU A 318 -27.02 -9.76 -16.62
CA LEU A 318 -26.75 -11.18 -16.45
C LEU A 318 -26.45 -11.86 -17.80
N SER A 319 -27.22 -11.56 -18.85
CA SER A 319 -26.95 -12.10 -20.19
C SER A 319 -25.60 -11.64 -20.72
N GLU A 320 -25.26 -10.36 -20.55
CA GLU A 320 -23.95 -9.83 -20.96
C GLU A 320 -22.80 -10.46 -20.14
N ALA A 321 -23.02 -10.76 -18.86
CA ALA A 321 -22.07 -11.46 -18.00
C ALA A 321 -21.80 -12.89 -18.48
N GLN A 322 -22.85 -13.63 -18.83
CA GLN A 322 -22.74 -14.99 -19.37
C GLN A 322 -22.01 -15.01 -20.72
N ASP A 323 -22.24 -14.00 -21.57
CA ASP A 323 -21.53 -13.84 -22.85
C ASP A 323 -20.05 -13.56 -22.64
N ALA A 324 -19.71 -12.62 -21.74
CA ALA A 324 -18.33 -12.31 -21.38
C ALA A 324 -17.61 -13.54 -20.83
N TYR A 325 -18.25 -14.31 -19.96
CA TYR A 325 -17.70 -15.54 -19.39
C TYR A 325 -17.38 -16.59 -20.48
N ARG A 326 -18.29 -16.78 -21.44
CA ARG A 326 -18.07 -17.71 -22.58
C ARG A 326 -16.92 -17.28 -23.46
N LEU A 327 -16.67 -15.98 -23.59
CA LEU A 327 -15.57 -15.41 -24.37
C LEU A 327 -14.23 -15.38 -23.61
N GLY A 328 -14.22 -15.78 -22.34
CA GLY A 328 -13.02 -15.77 -21.49
C GLY A 328 -12.70 -14.41 -20.87
N ASP A 329 -13.61 -13.44 -20.96
CA ASP A 329 -13.49 -12.13 -20.31
C ASP A 329 -14.09 -12.20 -18.90
N TYR A 330 -13.38 -12.87 -18.01
CA TYR A 330 -13.86 -13.20 -16.66
C TYR A 330 -13.99 -11.98 -15.75
N GLU A 331 -13.16 -10.94 -15.94
CA GLU A 331 -13.27 -9.69 -15.19
C GLU A 331 -14.59 -8.99 -15.51
N LYS A 332 -14.87 -8.81 -16.81
CA LYS A 332 -16.13 -8.22 -17.27
C LYS A 332 -17.33 -9.07 -16.84
N ALA A 333 -17.22 -10.39 -16.93
CA ALA A 333 -18.27 -11.30 -16.48
C ALA A 333 -18.58 -11.11 -14.99
N TYR A 334 -17.55 -11.06 -14.14
CA TYR A 334 -17.68 -10.85 -12.70
C TYR A 334 -18.34 -9.50 -12.37
N LEU A 335 -17.89 -8.41 -13.02
CA LEU A 335 -18.44 -7.07 -12.78
C LEU A 335 -19.91 -6.96 -13.21
N LEU A 336 -20.25 -7.48 -14.39
CA LEU A 336 -21.62 -7.48 -14.91
C LEU A 336 -22.55 -8.32 -14.02
N ALA A 337 -22.10 -9.50 -13.58
CA ALA A 337 -22.88 -10.37 -12.70
C ALA A 337 -23.16 -9.72 -11.34
N ASN A 338 -22.15 -9.12 -10.69
CA ASN A 338 -22.37 -8.41 -9.43
C ASN A 338 -23.30 -7.20 -9.59
N ASN A 339 -23.19 -6.45 -10.69
CA ASN A 339 -24.10 -5.37 -10.98
C ASN A 339 -25.54 -5.88 -11.18
N ALA A 340 -25.71 -7.01 -11.87
CA ALA A 340 -27.01 -7.68 -11.99
C ALA A 340 -27.58 -8.03 -10.61
N THR A 341 -26.77 -8.61 -9.71
CA THR A 341 -27.17 -8.90 -8.33
C THR A 341 -27.59 -7.64 -7.57
N ILE A 342 -26.82 -6.54 -7.66
CA ILE A 342 -27.14 -5.29 -6.95
C ILE A 342 -28.46 -4.70 -7.45
N ILE A 343 -28.68 -4.67 -8.77
CA ILE A 343 -29.93 -4.16 -9.34
C ILE A 343 -31.09 -5.08 -8.93
N ALA A 344 -30.92 -6.40 -9.00
CA ALA A 344 -31.93 -7.35 -8.58
C ALA A 344 -32.29 -7.22 -7.10
N ALA A 345 -31.31 -7.02 -6.21
CA ALA A 345 -31.53 -6.81 -4.78
C ALA A 345 -32.25 -5.49 -4.48
N LYS A 346 -31.98 -4.44 -5.27
CA LYS A 346 -32.63 -3.12 -5.15
C LYS A 346 -33.96 -3.01 -5.90
N ALA A 347 -34.35 -4.05 -6.65
CA ALA A 347 -35.60 -4.04 -7.38
C ALA A 347 -36.76 -3.78 -6.43
N GLU A 348 -37.66 -2.88 -6.82
CA GLU A 348 -38.75 -2.43 -5.95
C GLU A 348 -40.06 -3.12 -6.32
N LYS A 349 -40.91 -3.30 -5.30
CA LYS A 349 -42.35 -3.45 -5.55
C LYS A 349 -42.85 -2.12 -6.08
N ARG A 350 -43.85 -2.12 -6.95
CA ARG A 350 -44.31 -0.91 -7.64
C ARG A 350 -44.55 0.27 -6.66
N GLY A 351 -43.62 1.23 -6.64
CA GLY A 351 -43.72 2.52 -5.96
C GLY A 351 -42.53 2.90 -5.07
N PHE A 352 -41.65 3.77 -5.59
CA PHE A 352 -40.94 4.91 -4.95
C PHE A 352 -39.39 4.90 -5.04
N ILE A 353 -38.79 5.81 -5.83
CA ILE A 353 -37.32 5.93 -6.07
C ILE A 353 -36.71 7.23 -5.46
N SER A 354 -35.48 7.16 -4.91
CA SER A 354 -34.54 8.31 -4.84
C SER A 354 -33.05 7.86 -4.82
N PRO A 355 -32.11 8.51 -5.56
CA PRO A 355 -30.68 8.15 -5.56
C PRO A 355 -29.73 9.27 -5.04
N PHE A 356 -28.50 8.93 -4.61
CA PHE A 356 -27.22 9.61 -4.99
C PHE A 356 -25.94 8.94 -4.41
N THR A 357 -24.81 9.07 -5.14
CA THR A 357 -23.43 8.56 -4.88
C THR A 357 -22.39 9.66 -5.26
N LEU A 358 -21.17 9.72 -4.66
CA LEU A 358 -19.89 10.10 -5.33
C LEU A 358 -18.59 9.92 -4.48
N ALA A 359 -17.39 9.88 -5.14
CA ALA A 359 -16.01 9.61 -4.64
C ALA A 359 -14.91 10.59 -5.19
N VAL A 360 -13.61 10.47 -4.78
CA VAL A 360 -12.27 10.69 -5.49
C VAL A 360 -11.09 11.29 -4.61
N VAL A 361 -9.81 11.24 -5.12
CA VAL A 361 -8.40 10.96 -4.61
C VAL A 361 -7.34 12.12 -4.84
N GLY A 362 -6.09 12.09 -4.26
CA GLY A 362 -4.85 12.85 -4.69
C GLY A 362 -3.51 12.57 -3.91
N LEU A 363 -2.27 12.89 -4.42
CA LEU A 363 -0.89 12.42 -3.98
C LEU A 363 0.33 13.40 -4.21
N MET A 364 1.48 13.35 -3.46
CA MET A 364 2.94 13.57 -3.90
C MET A 364 4.07 13.47 -2.78
N VAL A 365 5.40 13.52 -3.12
CA VAL A 365 6.61 12.71 -2.67
C VAL A 365 7.95 13.50 -2.36
N VAL A 366 8.94 13.03 -1.50
CA VAL A 366 10.46 13.36 -1.42
C VAL A 366 11.41 12.23 -0.86
N VAL A 367 12.77 12.43 -0.90
CA VAL A 367 13.94 11.55 -1.16
C VAL A 367 14.99 11.36 0.00
N ILE A 368 15.57 10.15 0.15
CA ILE A 368 16.86 9.81 0.83
C ILE A 368 17.78 9.06 -0.15
N ILE A 369 19.10 9.29 -0.19
CA ILE A 369 20.03 8.55 -1.07
C ILE A 369 20.93 7.63 -0.25
N VAL A 370 21.06 6.38 -0.66
CA VAL A 370 22.15 5.50 -0.24
C VAL A 370 23.13 5.27 -1.38
N VAL A 371 24.44 5.50 -1.18
CA VAL A 371 25.52 5.15 -2.13
C VAL A 371 26.33 4.04 -1.50
N ILE A 372 26.34 2.86 -2.11
CA ILE A 372 27.17 1.73 -1.67
C ILE A 372 28.22 1.45 -2.73
N GLY A 373 29.49 1.69 -2.39
CA GLY A 373 30.62 1.48 -3.27
C GLY A 373 31.46 0.30 -2.83
N GLU A 374 31.10 -0.92 -3.22
CA GLU A 374 32.02 -2.06 -3.12
C GLU A 374 32.09 -2.83 -4.45
N LYS A 375 33.32 -3.18 -4.86
CA LYS A 375 33.62 -3.88 -6.11
C LYS A 375 32.93 -5.24 -6.12
N VAL A 376 31.92 -5.41 -6.98
CA VAL A 376 31.42 -6.74 -7.35
C VAL A 376 32.56 -7.46 -8.07
N LYS A 377 33.30 -8.29 -7.34
CA LYS A 377 34.34 -9.14 -7.91
C LYS A 377 33.70 -10.05 -8.95
N LYS A 378 34.11 -9.90 -10.21
CA LYS A 378 33.93 -10.94 -11.23
C LYS A 378 34.51 -12.26 -10.70
N GLY A 379 33.66 -13.25 -10.50
CA GLY A 379 34.07 -14.65 -10.36
C GLY A 379 33.14 -15.50 -9.51
N MET A 380 32.08 -16.06 -10.10
CA MET A 380 32.01 -17.44 -10.59
C MET A 380 30.70 -17.67 -11.33
#